data_AF-A0A0L7QVY2-F1
#
_entry.id   AF-A0A0L7QVY2-F1
#
_cell.length_a   1.000
_cell.length_b   1.000
_cell.length_c   1.000
_cell.angle_alpha   90.00
_cell.angle_beta   90.00
_cell.angle_gamma   90.00
#
_symmetry.space_group_name_H-M   'P 1'
#
loop_
_entity.id
_entity.type
_entity.pdbx_description
1 polymer ?
#
loop_
_entity_poly.entity_id
_entity_poly.type
_entity_poly.pdbx_seq_one_letter_code
_entity_poly.pdbx_strand_id
1 'polypeptide(L)'
;MFYIPWCRHCQKLLPTWEQLAEISNKEDNNIIIAKVDCTSDISLCNLHDVTDYPTLKFFKAGKEEGSTYRDTKDLSLHSLISYLTEQIGTNLGEDDIIPLPPKPINGLLELTEDTFDKHVSTGYHFVKFYAPWCGHCQKLAPIWEELANSLSNNNFVSISKIDCTQHRSVCGQFDIKGYPTLLWIEDGKKVDKYTGQRTHEDLKAYTSKMLGKENDQVNIKTDNSDNTAYAVLSLTGGSFKYGIENGISFVKFFAPWCGHCKRLAPIWKDLGKKFLTNDNVNIVNVDCTLNISRDLCNEQEVDGFPTLYLYRDGHKVSEYNGARNLDDLYEFVMNHVKPHDEL
;
A
#
# COMPACT_ATOMS: atom_id res chain seq x y z
N MET A 1 1.40 -28.28 -9.79
CA MET A 1 2.83 -28.24 -10.17
C MET A 1 3.51 -29.53 -9.75
N PHE A 2 4.10 -30.25 -10.70
CA PHE A 2 5.05 -31.32 -10.42
C PHE A 2 6.46 -30.72 -10.30
N TYR A 3 7.14 -30.98 -9.19
CA TYR A 3 8.44 -30.37 -8.90
C TYR A 3 9.37 -31.34 -8.17
N ILE A 4 10.63 -30.94 -8.06
CA ILE A 4 11.61 -31.55 -7.15
C ILE A 4 12.22 -30.45 -6.26
N PRO A 5 12.55 -30.69 -4.98
CA PRO A 5 12.92 -29.63 -4.04
C PRO A 5 14.17 -28.81 -4.42
N TRP A 6 15.13 -29.42 -5.08
CA TRP A 6 16.40 -28.80 -5.47
C TRP A 6 16.41 -28.20 -6.88
N CYS A 7 15.27 -28.14 -7.56
CA CYS A 7 15.15 -27.55 -8.89
C CYS A 7 15.07 -26.02 -8.79
N ARG A 8 16.09 -25.32 -9.32
CA ARG A 8 16.17 -23.84 -9.30
C ARG A 8 14.95 -23.18 -9.97
N HIS A 9 14.49 -23.70 -11.10
CA HIS A 9 13.31 -23.16 -11.79
C HIS A 9 12.02 -23.33 -10.97
N CYS A 10 11.91 -24.45 -10.25
CA CYS A 10 10.80 -24.75 -9.35
C CYS A 10 10.81 -23.79 -8.15
N GLN A 11 11.96 -23.57 -7.54
CA GLN A 11 12.13 -22.60 -6.46
C GLN A 11 11.82 -21.17 -6.90
N LYS A 12 12.21 -20.79 -8.13
CA LYS A 12 11.87 -19.48 -8.70
C LYS A 12 10.37 -19.29 -8.93
N LEU A 13 9.66 -20.34 -9.34
CA LEU A 13 8.22 -20.31 -9.56
C LEU A 13 7.40 -20.38 -8.27
N LEU A 14 7.99 -20.90 -7.18
CA LEU A 14 7.27 -21.21 -5.95
C LEU A 14 6.49 -20.00 -5.37
N PRO A 15 7.03 -18.77 -5.27
CA PRO A 15 6.28 -17.64 -4.73
C PRO A 15 5.02 -17.33 -5.55
N THR A 16 5.14 -17.33 -6.89
CA THR A 16 4.01 -17.13 -7.80
C THR A 16 2.97 -18.25 -7.68
N TRP A 17 3.42 -19.50 -7.53
CA TRP A 17 2.56 -20.66 -7.37
C TRP A 17 1.79 -20.65 -6.04
N GLU A 18 2.43 -20.23 -4.96
CA GLU A 18 1.79 -20.08 -3.65
C GLU A 18 0.78 -18.94 -3.65
N GLN A 19 1.09 -17.82 -4.29
CA GLN A 19 0.15 -16.71 -4.48
C GLN A 19 -1.08 -17.14 -5.30
N LEU A 20 -0.87 -17.89 -6.39
CA LEU A 20 -1.96 -18.47 -7.18
C LEU A 20 -2.85 -19.39 -6.33
N ALA A 21 -2.24 -20.20 -5.44
CA ALA A 21 -2.97 -21.08 -4.54
C ALA A 21 -3.77 -20.32 -3.48
N GLU A 22 -3.23 -19.24 -2.91
CA GLU A 22 -3.96 -18.39 -1.94
C GLU A 22 -5.19 -17.72 -2.57
N ILE A 23 -5.08 -17.32 -3.84
CA ILE A 23 -6.20 -16.74 -4.59
C ILE A 23 -7.24 -17.81 -4.95
N SER A 24 -6.77 -18.97 -5.42
CA SER A 24 -7.64 -19.98 -6.03
C SER A 24 -8.28 -20.93 -5.01
N ASN A 25 -7.57 -21.35 -3.96
CA ASN A 25 -8.04 -22.37 -3.02
C ASN A 25 -8.97 -21.81 -1.92
N LYS A 26 -9.90 -20.92 -2.29
CA LYS A 26 -10.96 -20.39 -1.41
C LYS A 26 -12.19 -21.27 -1.48
N GLU A 27 -13.02 -21.28 -0.43
CA GLU A 27 -14.17 -22.20 -0.29
C GLU A 27 -15.19 -22.11 -1.45
N ASP A 28 -15.31 -20.96 -2.10
CA ASP A 28 -16.25 -20.73 -3.21
C ASP A 28 -15.66 -20.96 -4.61
N ASN A 29 -14.39 -21.38 -4.72
CA ASN A 29 -13.71 -21.53 -6.01
C ASN A 29 -13.66 -22.98 -6.49
N ASN A 30 -14.02 -23.20 -7.77
CA ASN A 30 -14.01 -24.51 -8.43
C ASN A 30 -12.61 -24.96 -8.90
N ILE A 31 -11.53 -24.33 -8.42
CA ILE A 31 -10.14 -24.62 -8.81
C ILE A 31 -9.33 -24.94 -7.57
N ILE A 32 -8.56 -26.02 -7.65
CA ILE A 32 -7.58 -26.40 -6.64
C ILE A 32 -6.18 -26.36 -7.25
N ILE A 33 -5.32 -25.55 -6.65
CA ILE A 33 -3.91 -25.44 -6.97
C ILE A 33 -3.12 -26.33 -6.01
N ALA A 34 -2.48 -27.35 -6.57
CA ALA A 34 -1.73 -28.35 -5.82
C ALA A 34 -0.27 -28.45 -6.27
N LYS A 35 0.58 -28.99 -5.40
CA LYS A 35 1.97 -29.34 -5.70
C LYS A 35 2.22 -30.82 -5.42
N VAL A 36 3.04 -31.45 -6.27
CA VAL A 36 3.45 -32.84 -6.16
C VAL A 36 4.96 -32.90 -6.17
N ASP A 37 5.53 -33.43 -5.08
CA ASP A 37 6.97 -33.66 -4.95
C ASP A 37 7.35 -34.99 -5.61
N CYS A 38 7.94 -34.92 -6.80
CA CYS A 38 8.32 -36.10 -7.57
C CYS A 38 9.53 -36.85 -7.01
N THR A 39 10.17 -36.35 -5.97
CA THR A 39 11.20 -37.10 -5.22
C THR A 39 10.57 -38.04 -4.19
N SER A 40 9.36 -37.71 -3.76
CA SER A 40 8.58 -38.48 -2.79
C SER A 40 7.60 -39.43 -3.51
N ASP A 41 6.96 -38.98 -4.59
CA ASP A 41 5.95 -39.73 -5.36
C ASP A 41 6.36 -39.95 -6.83
N ILE A 42 7.47 -40.66 -7.04
CA ILE A 42 8.03 -40.95 -8.38
C ILE A 42 7.01 -41.65 -9.28
N SER A 43 6.26 -42.64 -8.75
CA SER A 43 5.28 -43.41 -9.52
C SER A 43 4.16 -42.54 -10.08
N LEU A 44 3.69 -41.55 -9.31
CA LEU A 44 2.65 -40.62 -9.73
C LEU A 44 3.15 -39.68 -10.83
N CYS A 45 4.39 -39.19 -10.71
CA CYS A 45 4.98 -38.32 -11.71
C CYS A 45 5.24 -39.06 -13.03
N ASN A 46 5.70 -40.31 -12.96
CA ASN A 46 5.85 -41.17 -14.14
C ASN A 46 4.51 -41.50 -14.80
N LEU A 47 3.46 -41.78 -14.01
CA LEU A 47 2.11 -42.05 -14.52
C LEU A 47 1.58 -40.88 -15.36
N HIS A 48 1.96 -39.65 -15.01
CA HIS A 48 1.57 -38.45 -15.73
C HIS A 48 2.65 -37.93 -16.69
N ASP A 49 3.58 -38.77 -17.14
CA ASP A 49 4.62 -38.43 -18.13
C ASP A 49 5.42 -37.16 -17.78
N VAL A 50 5.76 -36.98 -16.50
CA VAL A 50 6.57 -35.84 -16.05
C VAL A 50 8.04 -36.16 -16.25
N THR A 51 8.66 -35.54 -17.27
CA THR A 51 10.08 -35.74 -17.60
C THR A 51 10.98 -34.58 -17.17
N ASP A 52 10.39 -33.40 -16.97
CA ASP A 52 11.11 -32.15 -16.68
C ASP A 52 10.44 -31.37 -15.54
N TYR A 53 11.20 -30.49 -14.89
CA TYR A 53 10.72 -29.75 -13.72
C TYR A 53 11.00 -28.23 -13.81
N PRO A 54 10.04 -27.38 -13.41
CA PRO A 54 8.68 -27.73 -13.01
C PRO A 54 7.82 -28.10 -14.22
N THR A 55 6.91 -29.08 -14.06
CA THR A 55 5.87 -29.38 -15.04
C THR A 55 4.51 -28.98 -14.48
N LEU A 56 3.76 -28.18 -15.23
CA LEU A 56 2.43 -27.71 -14.86
C LEU A 56 1.39 -28.47 -15.67
N LYS A 57 0.45 -29.12 -14.99
CA LYS A 57 -0.69 -29.81 -15.62
C LYS A 57 -1.99 -29.36 -14.99
N PHE A 58 -3.01 -29.26 -15.83
CA PHE A 58 -4.39 -28.98 -15.45
C PHE A 58 -5.23 -30.25 -15.59
N PHE A 59 -6.01 -30.57 -14.56
CA PHE A 59 -6.89 -31.75 -14.52
C PHE A 59 -8.32 -31.28 -14.35
N LYS A 60 -9.22 -31.72 -15.22
CA LYS A 60 -10.66 -31.48 -15.06
C LYS A 60 -11.21 -32.43 -14.00
N ALA A 61 -12.18 -31.97 -13.21
CA ALA A 61 -12.82 -32.80 -12.19
C ALA A 61 -13.31 -34.14 -12.78
N GLY A 62 -12.92 -35.25 -12.15
CA GLY A 62 -13.25 -36.61 -12.60
C GLY A 62 -12.47 -37.12 -13.82
N LYS A 63 -11.41 -36.42 -14.26
CA LYS A 63 -10.50 -36.88 -15.32
C LYS A 63 -9.11 -37.16 -14.77
N GLU A 64 -8.58 -38.34 -15.07
CA GLU A 64 -7.22 -38.76 -14.67
C GLU A 64 -6.13 -38.21 -15.59
N GLU A 65 -6.48 -37.92 -16.84
CA GLU A 65 -5.56 -37.29 -17.80
C GLU A 65 -5.61 -35.77 -17.69
N GLY A 66 -4.43 -35.16 -17.49
CA GLY A 66 -4.26 -33.72 -17.40
C GLY A 66 -3.56 -33.13 -18.63
N SER A 67 -3.97 -31.93 -19.03
CA SER A 67 -3.32 -31.17 -20.09
C SER A 67 -2.09 -30.43 -19.56
N THR A 68 -0.95 -30.58 -20.23
CA THR A 68 0.27 -29.82 -19.90
C THR A 68 0.11 -28.36 -20.32
N TYR A 69 0.43 -27.45 -19.42
CA TYR A 69 0.57 -26.03 -19.72
C TYR A 69 1.84 -25.82 -20.55
N ARG A 70 1.70 -25.29 -21.76
CA ARG A 70 2.79 -25.23 -22.75
C ARG A 70 3.48 -23.87 -22.87
N ASP A 71 2.89 -22.80 -22.33
CA ASP A 71 3.52 -21.49 -22.37
C ASP A 71 4.58 -21.34 -21.27
N THR A 72 5.76 -21.89 -21.55
CA THR A 72 6.89 -21.85 -20.61
C THR A 72 7.66 -20.53 -20.62
N LYS A 73 7.28 -19.59 -21.50
CA LYS A 73 7.96 -18.29 -21.62
C LYS A 73 7.44 -17.30 -20.59
N ASP A 74 6.15 -17.40 -20.25
CA ASP A 74 5.53 -16.60 -19.21
C ASP A 74 4.85 -17.47 -18.15
N LEU A 75 5.47 -17.49 -16.97
CA LEU A 75 4.97 -18.15 -15.76
C LEU A 75 4.54 -17.12 -14.70
N SER A 76 4.21 -15.89 -15.13
CA SER A 76 3.61 -14.86 -14.28
C SER A 76 2.28 -15.34 -13.70
N LEU A 77 1.86 -14.69 -12.62
CA LEU A 77 0.57 -14.98 -11.99
C LEU A 77 -0.58 -14.71 -12.98
N HIS A 78 -0.47 -13.63 -13.76
CA HIS A 78 -1.46 -13.26 -14.77
C HIS A 78 -1.64 -14.35 -15.84
N SER A 79 -0.54 -14.83 -16.44
CA SER A 79 -0.61 -15.87 -17.48
C SER A 79 -1.17 -17.19 -16.96
N LEU A 80 -0.84 -17.56 -15.72
CA LEU A 80 -1.42 -18.75 -15.08
C LEU A 80 -2.92 -18.59 -14.81
N ILE A 81 -3.37 -17.44 -14.34
CA ILE A 81 -4.80 -17.16 -14.12
C ILE A 81 -5.56 -17.12 -15.46
N SER A 82 -5.01 -16.45 -16.48
CA SER A 82 -5.62 -16.38 -17.81
C SER A 82 -5.83 -17.78 -18.40
N TYR A 83 -4.82 -18.64 -18.30
CA TYR A 83 -4.94 -20.03 -18.73
C TYR A 83 -6.01 -20.79 -17.97
N LEU A 84 -6.04 -20.68 -16.64
CA LEU A 84 -7.07 -21.35 -15.83
C LEU A 84 -8.48 -20.88 -16.21
N THR A 85 -8.65 -19.58 -16.42
CA THR A 85 -9.91 -18.93 -16.85
C THR A 85 -10.38 -19.46 -18.21
N GLU A 86 -9.47 -19.60 -19.18
CA GLU A 86 -9.74 -20.21 -20.47
C GLU A 86 -10.20 -21.68 -20.33
N GLN A 87 -9.53 -22.45 -19.47
CA GLN A 87 -9.84 -23.88 -19.29
C GLN A 87 -11.19 -24.14 -18.61
N ILE A 88 -11.62 -23.25 -17.71
CA ILE A 88 -12.90 -23.37 -16.98
C ILE A 88 -14.08 -22.73 -17.72
N GLY A 89 -13.84 -21.92 -18.74
CA GLY A 89 -14.90 -21.33 -19.57
C GLY A 89 -15.77 -20.28 -18.87
N THR A 90 -15.31 -19.71 -17.75
CA THR A 90 -15.99 -18.60 -17.08
C THR A 90 -15.36 -17.28 -17.50
N ASN A 91 -16.16 -16.34 -18.00
CA ASN A 91 -15.75 -14.94 -18.10
C ASN A 91 -15.69 -14.37 -16.67
N LEU A 92 -14.54 -14.51 -16.02
CA LEU A 92 -14.22 -13.66 -14.87
C LEU A 92 -14.09 -12.25 -15.43
N GLY A 93 -14.93 -11.32 -14.97
CA GLY A 93 -14.90 -9.94 -15.43
C GLY A 93 -13.50 -9.35 -15.25
N GLU A 94 -13.07 -8.53 -16.20
CA GLU A 94 -11.75 -7.87 -16.21
C GLU A 94 -11.42 -7.13 -14.89
N ASP A 95 -12.42 -6.81 -14.07
CA ASP A 95 -12.28 -6.08 -12.82
C ASP A 95 -11.74 -6.90 -11.62
N ASP A 96 -11.78 -8.24 -11.68
CA ASP A 96 -11.38 -9.12 -10.54
C ASP A 96 -9.95 -9.71 -10.67
N ILE A 97 -9.22 -9.44 -11.75
CA ILE A 97 -7.96 -10.12 -12.11
C ILE A 97 -6.71 -9.24 -11.90
N ILE A 98 -6.71 -8.36 -10.90
CA ILE A 98 -5.50 -7.59 -10.57
C ILE A 98 -4.92 -8.12 -9.25
N PRO A 99 -3.78 -8.83 -9.27
CA PRO A 99 -3.22 -9.42 -8.07
C PRO A 99 -2.97 -8.33 -7.04
N LEU A 100 -3.50 -8.56 -5.84
CA LEU A 100 -3.29 -7.65 -4.71
C LEU A 100 -1.77 -7.60 -4.42
N PRO A 101 -1.19 -6.42 -4.16
CA PRO A 101 0.20 -6.35 -3.73
C PRO A 101 0.44 -7.30 -2.54
N PRO A 102 1.61 -7.97 -2.47
CA PRO A 102 1.91 -8.91 -1.39
C PRO A 102 1.78 -8.22 -0.02
N LYS A 103 1.46 -8.96 1.04
CA LYS A 103 1.39 -8.34 2.38
C LYS A 103 2.75 -7.76 2.76
N PRO A 104 2.81 -6.55 3.34
CA PRO A 104 4.07 -5.92 3.72
C PRO A 104 4.79 -6.73 4.80
N ILE A 105 6.11 -6.89 4.65
CA ILE A 105 6.97 -7.44 5.71
C ILE A 105 7.60 -6.24 6.42
N ASN A 106 7.26 -6.01 7.70
CA ASN A 106 7.69 -4.83 8.48
C ASN A 106 7.41 -3.49 7.75
N GLY A 107 6.22 -3.34 7.17
CA GLY A 107 5.82 -2.13 6.43
C GLY A 107 6.42 -1.99 5.03
N LEU A 108 7.34 -2.88 4.61
CA LEU A 108 7.96 -2.82 3.29
C LEU A 108 7.24 -3.74 2.29
N LEU A 109 6.83 -3.17 1.16
CA LEU A 109 6.26 -3.91 0.03
C LEU A 109 7.30 -4.18 -1.05
N GLU A 110 7.36 -5.42 -1.53
CA GLU A 110 8.11 -5.79 -2.73
C GLU A 110 7.15 -5.91 -3.90
N LEU A 111 7.26 -4.97 -4.84
CA LEU A 111 6.38 -4.88 -5.99
C LEU A 111 6.94 -5.70 -7.16
N THR A 112 6.02 -6.25 -7.92
CA THR A 112 6.24 -6.93 -9.19
C THR A 112 5.54 -6.15 -10.29
N GLU A 113 5.82 -6.49 -11.54
CA GLU A 113 5.12 -5.90 -12.70
C GLU A 113 3.60 -6.03 -12.59
N ASP A 114 3.10 -7.18 -12.10
CA ASP A 114 1.67 -7.44 -11.96
C ASP A 114 0.99 -6.64 -10.83
N THR A 115 1.76 -6.20 -9.82
CA THR A 115 1.22 -5.54 -8.62
C THR A 115 1.49 -4.05 -8.60
N PHE A 116 2.45 -3.58 -9.39
CA PHE A 116 2.93 -2.20 -9.35
C PHE A 116 1.82 -1.21 -9.70
N ASP A 117 1.20 -1.33 -10.88
CA ASP A 117 0.24 -0.33 -11.37
C ASP A 117 -0.96 -0.18 -10.44
N LYS A 118 -1.52 -1.31 -9.98
CA LYS A 118 -2.60 -1.30 -8.97
C LYS A 118 -2.13 -0.65 -7.68
N HIS A 119 -0.97 -1.06 -7.19
CA HIS A 119 -0.45 -0.59 -5.92
C HIS A 119 -0.26 0.91 -5.93
N VAL A 120 0.33 1.47 -7.00
CA VAL A 120 0.60 2.91 -7.09
C VAL A 120 -0.58 3.72 -7.60
N SER A 121 -1.68 3.09 -8.04
CA SER A 121 -2.79 3.76 -8.73
C SER A 121 -3.50 4.82 -7.88
N THR A 122 -3.45 4.69 -6.55
CA THR A 122 -4.11 5.59 -5.61
C THR A 122 -3.28 5.78 -4.35
N GLY A 123 -3.16 7.02 -3.89
CA GLY A 123 -2.46 7.38 -2.66
C GLY A 123 -1.00 7.76 -2.89
N TYR A 124 -0.23 7.77 -1.80
CA TYR A 124 1.15 8.22 -1.80
C TYR A 124 2.11 7.03 -1.68
N HIS A 125 3.07 6.96 -2.60
CA HIS A 125 4.03 5.86 -2.65
C HIS A 125 5.44 6.40 -2.73
N PHE A 126 6.29 5.95 -1.80
CA PHE A 126 7.73 6.16 -1.92
C PHE A 126 8.38 4.85 -2.35
N VAL A 127 8.82 4.81 -3.60
CA VAL A 127 9.24 3.56 -4.25
C VAL A 127 10.74 3.56 -4.55
N LYS A 128 11.42 2.50 -4.11
CA LYS A 128 12.83 2.23 -4.42
C LYS A 128 12.96 1.30 -5.62
N PHE A 129 13.45 1.84 -6.73
CA PHE A 129 13.85 1.10 -7.92
C PHE A 129 15.31 0.68 -7.80
N TYR A 130 15.59 -0.63 -7.77
CA TYR A 130 16.91 -1.16 -7.46
C TYR A 130 17.35 -2.32 -8.36
N ALA A 131 18.62 -2.72 -8.20
CA ALA A 131 19.17 -3.96 -8.72
C ALA A 131 19.96 -4.68 -7.60
N PRO A 132 19.84 -6.02 -7.45
CA PRO A 132 20.37 -6.76 -6.30
C PRO A 132 21.91 -6.76 -6.24
N TRP A 133 22.57 -6.65 -7.39
CA TRP A 133 24.03 -6.61 -7.51
C TRP A 133 24.61 -5.19 -7.30
N CYS A 134 23.78 -4.16 -7.17
CA CYS A 134 24.25 -2.79 -7.03
C CYS A 134 24.66 -2.49 -5.58
N GLY A 135 25.95 -2.24 -5.35
CA GLY A 135 26.47 -1.94 -4.01
C GLY A 135 25.81 -0.74 -3.32
N HIS A 136 25.41 0.31 -4.06
CA HIS A 136 24.65 1.43 -3.48
C HIS A 136 23.23 1.03 -3.06
N CYS A 137 22.60 0.08 -3.77
CA CYS A 137 21.29 -0.46 -3.39
C CYS A 137 21.41 -1.31 -2.13
N GLN A 138 22.45 -2.14 -2.04
CA GLN A 138 22.72 -2.98 -0.88
C GLN A 138 22.96 -2.13 0.38
N LYS A 139 23.74 -1.05 0.27
CA LYS A 139 23.95 -0.11 1.39
C LYS A 139 22.67 0.59 1.84
N LEU A 140 21.77 0.91 0.91
CA LEU A 140 20.50 1.56 1.21
C LEU A 140 19.43 0.58 1.74
N ALA A 141 19.53 -0.71 1.43
CA ALA A 141 18.53 -1.70 1.82
C ALA A 141 18.14 -1.66 3.31
N PRO A 142 19.07 -1.72 4.28
CA PRO A 142 18.71 -1.71 5.70
C PRO A 142 18.04 -0.38 6.12
N ILE A 143 18.48 0.75 5.58
CA ILE A 143 17.90 2.08 5.90
C ILE A 143 16.49 2.20 5.31
N TRP A 144 16.26 1.60 4.13
CA TRP A 144 14.95 1.56 3.49
C TRP A 144 13.95 0.68 4.25
N GLU A 145 14.42 -0.46 4.78
CA GLU A 145 13.65 -1.34 5.65
C GLU A 145 13.33 -0.64 6.99
N GLU A 146 14.29 0.07 7.57
CA GLU A 146 14.08 0.86 8.78
C GLU A 146 13.05 1.98 8.56
N LEU A 147 13.11 2.68 7.43
CA LEU A 147 12.11 3.67 7.03
C LEU A 147 10.72 3.03 6.95
N ALA A 148 10.59 1.92 6.23
CA ALA A 148 9.34 1.19 6.07
C ALA A 148 8.77 0.73 7.42
N ASN A 149 9.63 0.21 8.30
CA ASN A 149 9.23 -0.21 9.64
C ASN A 149 8.78 0.98 10.50
N SER A 150 9.48 2.11 10.45
CA SER A 150 9.11 3.32 11.19
C SER A 150 7.80 3.97 10.73
N LEU A 151 7.36 3.60 9.53
CA LEU A 151 6.11 4.04 8.90
C LEU A 151 5.12 2.89 8.75
N SER A 152 5.36 1.74 9.37
CA SER A 152 4.51 0.56 9.22
C SER A 152 3.09 0.75 9.78
N ASN A 153 2.95 1.62 10.78
CA ASN A 153 1.66 2.05 11.34
C ASN A 153 1.08 3.28 10.60
N ASN A 154 1.77 3.80 9.59
CA ASN A 154 1.33 4.96 8.81
C ASN A 154 0.68 4.48 7.51
N ASN A 155 -0.66 4.48 7.48
CA ASN A 155 -1.44 4.05 6.30
C ASN A 155 -1.49 5.11 5.17
N PHE A 156 -0.81 6.25 5.33
CA PHE A 156 -0.89 7.38 4.39
C PHE A 156 0.12 7.27 3.26
N VAL A 157 1.26 6.62 3.52
CA VAL A 157 2.32 6.43 2.55
C VAL A 157 2.75 4.98 2.52
N SER A 158 2.80 4.42 1.31
CA SER A 158 3.40 3.11 1.13
C SER A 158 4.90 3.23 0.86
N ILE A 159 5.69 2.48 1.63
CA ILE A 159 7.12 2.30 1.36
C ILE A 159 7.31 0.98 0.62
N SER A 160 7.82 1.06 -0.60
CA SER A 160 7.93 -0.12 -1.46
C SER A 160 9.24 -0.16 -2.24
N LYS A 161 9.54 -1.32 -2.82
CA LYS A 161 10.73 -1.56 -3.65
C LYS A 161 10.39 -2.43 -4.85
N ILE A 162 11.11 -2.26 -5.95
CA ILE A 162 10.98 -3.10 -7.15
C ILE A 162 12.35 -3.39 -7.75
N ASP A 163 12.60 -4.67 -8.08
CA ASP A 163 13.82 -5.13 -8.73
C ASP A 163 13.73 -4.92 -10.24
N CYS A 164 14.41 -3.90 -10.74
CA CYS A 164 14.45 -3.56 -12.15
C CYS A 164 15.21 -4.57 -13.03
N THR A 165 15.94 -5.52 -12.43
CA THR A 165 16.56 -6.60 -13.19
C THR A 165 15.54 -7.67 -13.61
N GLN A 166 14.46 -7.79 -12.84
CA GLN A 166 13.35 -8.71 -13.07
C GLN A 166 12.15 -8.02 -13.74
N HIS A 167 11.84 -6.77 -13.35
CA HIS A 167 10.67 -6.02 -13.81
C HIS A 167 11.08 -4.83 -14.68
N ARG A 168 11.69 -5.11 -15.84
CA ARG A 168 12.30 -4.09 -16.71
C ARG A 168 11.29 -3.15 -17.34
N SER A 169 10.09 -3.65 -17.64
CA SER A 169 9.00 -2.88 -18.27
C SER A 169 8.60 -1.69 -17.40
N VAL A 170 8.24 -1.94 -16.13
CA VAL A 170 7.89 -0.89 -15.15
C VAL A 170 9.03 0.12 -15.02
N CYS A 171 10.26 -0.35 -14.84
CA CYS A 171 11.41 0.56 -14.69
C CYS A 171 11.68 1.39 -15.96
N GLY A 172 11.38 0.84 -17.14
CA GLY A 172 11.40 1.57 -18.41
C GLY A 172 10.34 2.67 -18.47
N GLN A 173 9.10 2.37 -18.06
CA GLN A 173 7.99 3.34 -18.04
C GLN A 173 8.28 4.56 -17.15
N PHE A 174 8.95 4.36 -16.01
CA PHE A 174 9.32 5.44 -15.08
C PHE A 174 10.65 6.15 -15.41
N ASP A 175 11.26 5.83 -16.56
CA ASP A 175 12.55 6.33 -17.04
C ASP A 175 13.70 6.14 -16.02
N ILE A 176 13.80 4.92 -15.46
CA ILE A 176 14.84 4.57 -14.49
C ILE A 176 16.15 4.29 -15.22
N LYS A 177 17.08 5.25 -15.12
CA LYS A 177 18.40 5.21 -15.78
C LYS A 177 19.56 4.76 -14.89
N GLY A 178 19.31 4.54 -13.59
CA GLY A 178 20.36 4.16 -12.65
C GLY A 178 19.81 3.75 -11.29
N TYR A 179 20.64 3.06 -10.49
CA TYR A 179 20.23 2.44 -9.24
C TYR A 179 21.07 2.90 -8.03
N PRO A 180 20.45 3.04 -6.84
CA PRO A 180 19.01 3.09 -6.63
C PRO A 180 18.44 4.42 -7.14
N THR A 181 17.23 4.38 -7.70
CA THR A 181 16.40 5.57 -7.95
C THR A 181 15.20 5.52 -7.01
N LEU A 182 14.92 6.63 -6.33
CA LEU A 182 13.86 6.74 -5.34
C LEU A 182 12.84 7.75 -5.87
N LEU A 183 11.61 7.29 -6.12
CA LEU A 183 10.56 8.13 -6.67
C LEU A 183 9.40 8.27 -5.70
N TRP A 184 8.89 9.48 -5.61
CA TRP A 184 7.57 9.75 -5.02
C TRP A 184 6.53 9.69 -6.13
N ILE A 185 5.53 8.84 -5.93
CA ILE A 185 4.45 8.57 -6.87
C ILE A 185 3.13 8.88 -6.16
N GLU A 186 2.26 9.63 -6.84
CA GLU A 186 0.93 10.01 -6.36
C GLU A 186 -0.09 9.62 -7.42
N ASP A 187 -1.07 8.79 -7.06
CA ASP A 187 -2.15 8.35 -7.95
C ASP A 187 -1.63 7.90 -9.34
N GLY A 188 -0.62 7.04 -9.33
CA GLY A 188 0.05 6.46 -10.50
C GLY A 188 1.05 7.37 -11.20
N LYS A 189 1.17 8.64 -10.79
CA LYS A 189 2.02 9.63 -11.45
C LYS A 189 3.31 9.86 -10.68
N LYS A 190 4.43 9.84 -11.41
CA LYS A 190 5.73 10.28 -10.89
C LYS A 190 5.69 11.78 -10.58
N VAL A 191 5.74 12.14 -9.30
CA VAL A 191 5.68 13.53 -8.83
C VAL A 191 7.06 14.10 -8.54
N ASP A 192 7.92 13.34 -7.84
CA ASP A 192 9.26 13.80 -7.50
C ASP A 192 10.29 12.66 -7.51
N LYS A 193 11.56 13.02 -7.71
CA LYS A 193 12.70 12.10 -7.63
C LYS A 193 13.59 12.55 -6.48
N TYR A 194 13.72 11.71 -5.47
CA TYR A 194 14.55 12.02 -4.33
C TYR A 194 16.04 11.97 -4.68
N THR A 195 16.75 13.07 -4.44
CA THR A 195 18.20 13.23 -4.68
C THR A 195 18.99 13.61 -3.42
N GLY A 196 18.35 13.60 -2.25
CA GLY A 196 18.98 13.97 -0.99
C GLY A 196 19.83 12.86 -0.36
N GLN A 197 20.25 13.12 0.88
CA GLN A 197 21.00 12.15 1.68
C GLN A 197 20.13 10.93 2.03
N ARG A 198 20.76 9.76 2.13
CA ARG A 198 20.03 8.49 2.25
C ARG A 198 20.07 7.94 3.67
N THR A 199 20.02 8.83 4.67
CA THR A 199 19.89 8.43 6.07
C THR A 199 18.41 8.19 6.40
N HIS A 200 18.14 7.47 7.49
CA HIS A 200 16.76 7.25 7.94
C HIS A 200 16.02 8.57 8.20
N GLU A 201 16.68 9.51 8.89
CA GLU A 201 16.12 10.82 9.24
C GLU A 201 15.78 11.65 8.00
N ASP A 202 16.67 11.70 7.02
CA ASP A 202 16.45 12.47 5.78
C ASP A 202 15.31 11.90 4.95
N LEU A 203 15.25 10.57 4.83
CA LEU A 203 14.18 9.90 4.08
C LEU A 203 12.83 10.07 4.76
N LYS A 204 12.79 9.96 6.10
CA LYS A 204 11.57 10.20 6.88
C LYS A 204 11.11 11.65 6.75
N ALA A 205 12.03 12.61 6.86
CA ALA A 205 11.72 14.03 6.67
C ALA A 205 11.20 14.32 5.25
N TYR A 206 11.79 13.67 4.23
CA TYR A 206 11.30 13.78 2.86
C TYR A 206 9.88 13.23 2.70
N THR A 207 9.61 12.03 3.22
CA THR A 207 8.27 11.42 3.19
C THR A 207 7.24 12.36 3.82
N SER A 208 7.54 12.89 5.00
CA SER A 208 6.63 13.81 5.69
C SER A 208 6.48 15.15 4.96
N LYS A 209 7.53 15.64 4.29
CA LYS A 209 7.46 16.84 3.44
C LYS A 209 6.53 16.62 2.26
N MET A 210 6.63 15.48 1.59
CA MET A 210 5.81 15.19 0.42
C MET A 210 4.33 15.06 0.80
N LEU A 211 4.02 14.42 1.93
CA LEU A 211 2.66 14.35 2.48
C LEU A 211 2.07 15.72 2.86
N GLY A 212 2.91 16.74 3.12
CA GLY A 212 2.47 18.09 3.50
C GLY A 212 2.34 19.10 2.36
N LYS A 213 2.80 18.78 1.14
CA LYS A 213 2.92 19.75 0.02
C LYS A 213 1.58 20.21 -0.59
N GLU A 214 0.43 19.66 -0.21
CA GLU A 214 -0.88 20.12 -0.71
C GLU A 214 -1.28 21.53 -0.20
N ASN A 215 -0.62 22.10 0.82
CA ASN A 215 -1.01 23.41 1.38
C ASN A 215 -0.20 24.63 0.91
N ASP A 216 0.85 24.45 0.09
CA ASP A 216 1.83 25.53 -0.19
C ASP A 216 1.91 25.95 -1.68
N GLN A 217 0.77 26.05 -2.36
CA GLN A 217 0.66 26.96 -3.53
C GLN A 217 0.14 28.35 -3.17
N VAL A 218 0.48 28.85 -1.97
CA VAL A 218 0.42 30.28 -1.66
C VAL A 218 1.77 30.71 -1.07
N ASN A 219 2.62 31.28 -1.95
CA ASN A 219 3.78 32.13 -1.66
C ASN A 219 4.09 32.38 -0.18
N ILE A 220 5.17 31.80 0.39
CA ILE A 220 6.13 32.52 1.24
C ILE A 220 7.54 31.92 1.07
N LYS A 221 8.50 32.84 0.99
CA LYS A 221 9.94 32.68 0.89
C LYS A 221 10.53 31.82 2.00
N THR A 222 11.65 31.19 1.67
CA THR A 222 12.67 30.60 2.58
C THR A 222 12.82 31.33 3.91
N ASP A 223 12.64 30.63 5.03
CA ASP A 223 13.65 30.58 6.09
C ASP A 223 13.45 29.42 7.08
N ASN A 224 14.51 29.17 7.83
CA ASN A 224 14.86 28.03 8.69
C ASN A 224 13.84 27.49 9.71
N SER A 225 14.06 26.21 10.02
CA SER A 225 13.70 25.47 11.24
C SER A 225 12.24 25.54 11.68
N ASP A 226 11.43 24.56 11.27
CA ASP A 226 10.43 24.04 12.20
C ASP A 226 9.99 22.62 11.82
N ASN A 227 10.26 21.66 12.70
CA ASN A 227 9.90 20.24 12.57
C ASN A 227 8.38 20.03 12.80
N THR A 228 7.56 21.03 12.50
CA THR A 228 6.23 21.21 13.08
C THR A 228 5.07 21.02 12.09
N ALA A 229 5.35 20.90 10.79
CA ALA A 229 4.35 20.65 9.75
C ALA A 229 3.91 19.17 9.65
N TYR A 230 4.53 18.27 10.42
CA TYR A 230 4.41 16.81 10.27
C TYR A 230 3.41 16.13 11.21
N ALA A 231 2.75 16.90 12.09
CA ALA A 231 1.94 16.33 13.17
C ALA A 231 0.45 16.18 12.84
N VAL A 232 0.04 16.65 11.66
CA VAL A 232 -1.35 16.60 11.20
C VAL A 232 -1.38 16.05 9.78
N LEU A 233 -2.20 15.03 9.57
CA LEU A 233 -2.35 14.27 8.34
C LEU A 233 -3.35 14.97 7.41
N SER A 234 -3.11 14.97 6.10
CA SER A 234 -4.05 15.50 5.11
C SER A 234 -4.65 14.33 4.34
N LEU A 235 -5.98 14.23 4.31
CA LEU A 235 -6.71 13.18 3.61
C LEU A 235 -7.64 13.77 2.54
N THR A 236 -7.85 12.97 1.50
CA THR A 236 -8.73 13.26 0.35
C THR A 236 -9.76 12.13 0.20
N GLY A 237 -10.72 12.27 -0.71
CA GLY A 237 -11.75 11.23 -0.92
C GLY A 237 -11.18 9.83 -1.14
N GLY A 238 -10.11 9.70 -1.93
CA GLY A 238 -9.49 8.40 -2.23
C GLY A 238 -8.69 7.80 -1.08
N SER A 239 -8.14 8.63 -0.17
CA SER A 239 -7.31 8.18 0.95
C SER A 239 -8.04 8.12 2.28
N PHE A 240 -9.23 8.71 2.38
CA PHE A 240 -9.95 8.88 3.64
C PHE A 240 -10.25 7.56 4.34
N LYS A 241 -10.88 6.62 3.62
CA LYS A 241 -11.30 5.31 4.17
C LYS A 241 -10.14 4.56 4.82
N TYR A 242 -8.99 4.53 4.14
CA TYR A 242 -7.78 3.85 4.62
C TYR A 242 -7.10 4.62 5.76
N GLY A 243 -7.11 5.95 5.69
CA GLY A 243 -6.48 6.81 6.70
C GLY A 243 -7.19 6.78 8.06
N ILE A 244 -8.47 6.40 8.10
CA ILE A 244 -9.25 6.26 9.34
C ILE A 244 -9.51 4.81 9.76
N GLU A 245 -8.99 3.83 9.01
CA GLU A 245 -9.35 2.41 9.14
C GLU A 245 -8.98 1.80 10.50
N ASN A 246 -7.92 2.29 11.14
CA ASN A 246 -7.40 1.74 12.39
C ASN A 246 -7.19 2.83 13.44
N GLY A 247 -7.52 2.52 14.69
CA GLY A 247 -7.31 3.39 15.82
C GLY A 247 -8.30 4.56 15.86
N ILE A 248 -7.89 5.66 16.46
CA ILE A 248 -8.71 6.86 16.59
C ILE A 248 -8.23 7.92 15.62
N SER A 249 -9.14 8.41 14.79
CA SER A 249 -8.85 9.52 13.87
C SER A 249 -9.73 10.72 14.19
N PHE A 250 -9.10 11.83 14.59
CA PHE A 250 -9.81 13.10 14.81
C PHE A 250 -9.64 13.99 13.59
N VAL A 251 -10.73 14.17 12.85
CA VAL A 251 -10.73 14.76 11.51
C VAL A 251 -11.35 16.15 11.54
N LYS A 252 -10.63 17.13 10.97
CA LYS A 252 -11.13 18.46 10.67
C LYS A 252 -11.43 18.61 9.19
N PHE A 253 -12.71 18.72 8.86
CA PHE A 253 -13.18 19.14 7.54
C PHE A 253 -13.18 20.66 7.45
N PHE A 254 -12.51 21.23 6.45
CA PHE A 254 -12.31 22.67 6.37
C PHE A 254 -12.30 23.21 4.94
N ALA A 255 -12.25 24.54 4.84
CA ALA A 255 -11.98 25.28 3.61
C ALA A 255 -10.83 26.28 3.84
N PRO A 256 -9.88 26.47 2.90
CA PRO A 256 -8.73 27.37 3.08
C PRO A 256 -9.10 28.83 3.28
N TRP A 257 -10.22 29.27 2.70
CA TRP A 257 -10.71 30.64 2.80
C TRP A 257 -11.56 30.90 4.06
N CYS A 258 -11.91 29.87 4.83
CA CYS A 258 -12.77 29.97 6.00
C CYS A 258 -12.04 30.60 7.20
N GLY A 259 -12.54 31.73 7.71
CA GLY A 259 -11.92 32.46 8.82
C GLY A 259 -11.88 31.68 10.14
N HIS A 260 -12.92 30.90 10.45
CA HIS A 260 -12.95 30.03 11.63
C HIS A 260 -11.91 28.90 11.55
N CYS A 261 -11.68 28.38 10.34
CA CYS A 261 -10.72 27.34 10.04
C CYS A 261 -9.29 27.84 10.24
N LYS A 262 -9.00 29.06 9.74
CA LYS A 262 -7.70 29.73 9.94
C LYS A 262 -7.39 29.97 11.42
N ARG A 263 -8.39 30.33 12.24
CA ARG A 263 -8.20 30.50 13.69
C ARG A 263 -7.92 29.18 14.41
N LEU A 264 -8.54 28.08 13.98
CA LEU A 264 -8.32 26.75 14.55
C LEU A 264 -6.99 26.12 14.09
N ALA A 265 -6.47 26.48 12.91
CA ALA A 265 -5.27 25.89 12.32
C ALA A 265 -4.05 25.80 13.27
N PRO A 266 -3.62 26.85 14.01
CA PRO A 266 -2.49 26.73 14.92
C PRO A 266 -2.75 25.77 16.07
N ILE A 267 -3.96 25.78 16.63
CA ILE A 267 -4.35 24.90 17.76
C ILE A 267 -4.41 23.44 17.29
N TRP A 268 -4.93 23.20 16.09
CA TRP A 268 -4.99 21.88 15.47
C TRP A 268 -3.59 21.31 15.20
N LYS A 269 -2.65 22.17 14.80
CA LYS A 269 -1.23 21.81 14.65
C LYS A 269 -0.61 21.40 15.98
N ASP A 270 -0.88 22.15 17.05
CA ASP A 270 -0.36 21.82 18.39
C ASP A 270 -1.00 20.56 18.97
N LEU A 271 -2.27 20.30 18.66
CA LEU A 271 -2.94 19.03 18.99
C LEU A 271 -2.25 17.85 18.31
N GLY A 272 -1.97 17.97 17.01
CA GLY A 272 -1.16 17.00 16.28
C GLY A 272 0.15 16.69 16.97
N LYS A 273 0.88 17.72 17.43
CA LYS A 273 2.17 17.55 18.13
C LYS A 273 2.04 16.72 19.40
N LYS A 274 0.94 16.87 20.16
CA LYS A 274 0.70 16.08 21.39
C LYS A 274 0.53 14.59 21.12
N PHE A 275 0.07 14.22 19.92
CA PHE A 275 -0.17 12.82 19.54
C PHE A 275 0.91 12.22 18.62
N LEU A 276 2.01 12.94 18.35
CA LEU A 276 3.12 12.44 17.52
C LEU A 276 3.72 11.10 17.98
N THR A 277 3.69 10.83 19.28
CA THR A 277 4.25 9.60 19.86
C THR A 277 3.16 8.57 20.20
N ASN A 278 1.91 8.83 19.82
CA ASN A 278 0.78 7.94 20.08
C ASN A 278 0.36 7.27 18.76
N ASP A 279 0.84 6.05 18.56
CA ASP A 279 0.61 5.28 17.33
C ASP A 279 -0.87 4.90 17.09
N ASN A 280 -1.75 5.12 18.08
CA ASN A 280 -3.18 4.80 17.99
C ASN A 280 -4.06 6.05 17.72
N VAL A 281 -3.47 7.25 17.61
CA VAL A 281 -4.22 8.50 17.42
C VAL A 281 -3.70 9.29 16.22
N ASN A 282 -4.57 9.50 15.25
CA ASN A 282 -4.33 10.30 14.06
C ASN A 282 -5.07 11.64 14.17
N ILE A 283 -4.35 12.76 14.01
CA ILE A 283 -4.96 14.09 13.84
C ILE A 283 -4.96 14.42 12.35
N VAL A 284 -6.15 14.68 11.79
CA VAL A 284 -6.38 14.68 10.34
C VAL A 284 -7.06 15.97 9.89
N ASN A 285 -6.77 16.40 8.67
CA ASN A 285 -7.45 17.46 7.93
C ASN A 285 -8.01 16.91 6.61
N VAL A 286 -9.17 17.41 6.20
CA VAL A 286 -9.74 17.20 4.87
C VAL A 286 -10.18 18.55 4.31
N ASP A 287 -9.62 18.94 3.17
CA ASP A 287 -10.03 20.16 2.46
C ASP A 287 -11.22 19.85 1.56
N CYS A 288 -12.40 20.34 1.95
CA CYS A 288 -13.65 20.13 1.22
C CYS A 288 -13.79 21.01 -0.02
N THR A 289 -12.85 21.91 -0.28
CA THR A 289 -12.85 22.75 -1.49
C THR A 289 -12.18 22.06 -2.68
N LEU A 290 -11.39 21.01 -2.43
CA LEU A 290 -10.76 20.21 -3.47
C LEU A 290 -11.78 19.29 -4.14
N ASN A 291 -11.79 19.26 -5.48
CA ASN A 291 -12.74 18.42 -6.24
C ASN A 291 -12.70 16.95 -5.81
N ILE A 292 -11.50 16.42 -5.53
CA ILE A 292 -11.25 15.04 -5.10
C ILE A 292 -11.77 14.71 -3.68
N SER A 293 -12.18 15.72 -2.91
CA SER A 293 -12.69 15.57 -1.54
C SER A 293 -14.14 16.03 -1.40
N ARG A 294 -14.73 16.61 -2.45
CA ARG A 294 -16.11 17.14 -2.41
C ARG A 294 -17.13 16.06 -2.12
N ASP A 295 -17.05 14.93 -2.82
CA ASP A 295 -17.99 13.81 -2.65
C ASP A 295 -17.90 13.25 -1.23
N LEU A 296 -16.68 13.05 -0.73
CA LEU A 296 -16.43 12.69 0.67
C LEU A 296 -17.09 13.69 1.64
N CYS A 297 -16.88 14.99 1.47
CA CYS A 297 -17.45 15.98 2.39
C CYS A 297 -18.98 16.02 2.35
N ASN A 298 -19.59 15.75 1.18
CA ASN A 298 -21.04 15.60 1.06
C ASN A 298 -21.53 14.33 1.76
N GLU A 299 -20.85 13.18 1.55
CA GLU A 299 -21.17 11.90 2.18
C GLU A 299 -21.02 11.95 3.71
N GLN A 300 -20.05 12.71 4.21
CA GLN A 300 -19.85 12.94 5.63
C GLN A 300 -20.81 14.00 6.22
N GLU A 301 -21.70 14.56 5.40
CA GLU A 301 -22.71 15.55 5.79
C GLU A 301 -22.09 16.85 6.35
N VAL A 302 -21.01 17.32 5.73
CA VAL A 302 -20.32 18.55 6.15
C VAL A 302 -21.06 19.78 5.64
N ASP A 303 -21.97 20.29 6.45
CA ASP A 303 -22.80 21.47 6.12
C ASP A 303 -22.13 22.83 6.41
N GLY A 304 -20.98 22.82 7.09
CA GLY A 304 -20.28 24.05 7.50
C GLY A 304 -18.81 23.81 7.83
N PHE A 305 -18.05 24.90 7.98
CA PHE A 305 -16.62 24.81 8.26
C PHE A 305 -16.17 25.64 9.47
N PRO A 306 -15.21 25.14 10.27
CA PRO A 306 -14.74 23.76 10.29
C PRO A 306 -15.75 22.85 11.02
N THR A 307 -15.87 21.61 10.55
CA THR A 307 -16.61 20.51 11.20
C THR A 307 -15.60 19.47 11.67
N LEU A 308 -15.82 18.95 12.89
CA LEU A 308 -14.86 18.11 13.60
C LEU A 308 -15.51 16.78 13.96
N TYR A 309 -15.02 15.70 13.35
CA TYR A 309 -15.55 14.35 13.58
C TYR A 309 -14.47 13.43 14.12
N LEU A 310 -14.86 12.56 15.05
CA LEU A 310 -14.03 11.48 15.55
C LEU A 310 -14.45 10.16 14.92
N TYR A 311 -13.47 9.41 14.46
CA TYR A 311 -13.64 8.07 13.93
C TYR A 311 -12.88 7.08 14.79
N ARG A 312 -13.44 5.88 14.94
CA ARG A 312 -12.79 4.72 15.54
C ARG A 312 -12.89 3.56 14.55
N ASP A 313 -11.75 2.99 14.18
CA ASP A 313 -11.65 1.81 13.33
C ASP A 313 -12.57 1.89 12.09
N GLY A 314 -12.46 3.01 11.36
CA GLY A 314 -13.23 3.29 10.15
C GLY A 314 -14.63 3.90 10.37
N HIS A 315 -15.16 3.93 11.59
CA HIS A 315 -16.54 4.35 11.86
C HIS A 315 -16.63 5.71 12.54
N LYS A 316 -17.51 6.60 12.06
CA LYS A 316 -17.82 7.89 12.72
C LYS A 316 -18.48 7.62 14.06
N VAL A 317 -17.85 8.02 15.17
CA VAL A 317 -18.34 7.75 16.53
C VAL A 317 -18.85 9.00 17.25
N SER A 318 -18.37 10.19 16.89
CA SER A 318 -18.76 11.43 17.58
C SER A 318 -18.50 12.67 16.74
N GLU A 319 -19.31 13.71 16.96
CA GLU A 319 -19.08 15.07 16.47
C GLU A 319 -18.65 15.98 17.62
N TYR A 320 -17.59 16.76 17.40
CA TYR A 320 -17.10 17.70 18.39
C TYR A 320 -17.70 19.09 18.22
N ASN A 321 -18.52 19.48 19.19
CA ASN A 321 -19.17 20.79 19.26
C ASN A 321 -18.65 21.67 20.42
N GLY A 322 -17.58 21.24 21.09
CA GLY A 322 -17.01 21.94 22.25
C GLY A 322 -16.13 23.14 21.91
N ALA A 323 -15.46 23.66 22.94
CA ALA A 323 -14.57 24.80 22.80
C ALA A 323 -13.28 24.45 22.04
N ARG A 324 -12.95 25.27 21.04
CA ARG A 324 -11.87 24.98 20.08
C ARG A 324 -10.48 25.41 20.58
N ASN A 325 -10.17 25.14 21.84
CA ASN A 325 -8.83 25.33 22.42
C ASN A 325 -8.10 23.98 22.59
N LEU A 326 -6.80 24.02 22.84
CA LEU A 326 -5.95 22.82 22.81
C LEU A 326 -6.33 21.80 23.88
N ASP A 327 -6.64 22.26 25.09
CA ASP A 327 -6.91 21.38 26.24
C ASP A 327 -8.22 20.63 26.03
N ASP A 328 -9.29 21.32 25.63
CA ASP A 328 -10.59 20.69 25.37
C ASP A 328 -10.55 19.69 24.20
N LEU A 329 -9.79 20.00 23.14
CA LEU A 329 -9.62 19.08 22.01
C LEU A 329 -8.79 17.86 22.42
N TYR A 330 -7.74 18.04 23.22
CA TYR A 330 -6.92 16.95 23.73
C TYR A 330 -7.71 16.03 24.65
N GLU A 331 -8.46 16.59 25.61
CA GLU A 331 -9.30 15.81 26.52
C GLU A 331 -10.38 15.02 25.77
N PHE A 332 -11.01 15.63 24.76
CA PHE A 332 -11.99 14.95 23.93
C PHE A 332 -11.41 13.70 23.27
N VAL A 333 -10.23 13.79 22.66
CA VAL A 333 -9.55 12.64 22.05
C VAL A 333 -9.21 11.60 23.13
N MET A 334 -8.61 12.03 24.25
CA MET A 334 -8.21 11.12 25.33
C MET A 334 -9.38 10.38 25.98
N ASN A 335 -10.56 10.99 26.07
CA ASN A 335 -11.76 10.33 26.57
C ASN A 335 -12.23 9.19 25.66
N HIS A 336 -11.92 9.26 24.37
CA HIS A 336 -12.19 8.17 23.44
C HIS A 336 -11.02 7.18 23.35
N VAL A 337 -9.78 7.58 23.68
CA VAL A 337 -8.65 6.65 23.76
C VAL A 337 -8.83 5.63 24.90
N LYS A 338 -9.41 6.04 26.03
CA LYS A 338 -9.67 5.13 27.15
C LYS A 338 -10.70 4.06 26.73
N PRO A 339 -10.47 2.77 27.01
CA PRO A 339 -11.52 1.77 26.85
C PRO A 339 -12.70 2.18 27.72
N HIS A 340 -13.88 2.21 27.14
CA HIS A 340 -15.10 2.33 27.91
C HIS A 340 -15.21 0.99 28.65
N ASP A 341 -14.80 0.93 29.92
CA ASP A 341 -15.09 -0.20 30.78
C ASP A 341 -16.61 -0.42 30.71
N GLU A 342 -17.01 -1.55 30.14
CA GLU A 342 -18.40 -2.01 30.11
C GLU A 342 -18.84 -2.25 31.56
N LEU A 343 -19.93 -1.57 31.94
CA LEU A 343 -20.69 -1.77 33.18
C LEU A 343 -21.49 -3.05 33.14
#